data_AF-A0A7K1G5G5-F1
#
_entry.id   AF-A0A7K1G5G5-F1
#
_cell.length_a   1.000
_cell.length_b   1.000
_cell.length_c   1.000
_cell.angle_alpha   90.00
_cell.angle_beta   90.00
_cell.angle_gamma   90.00
#
_symmetry.space_group_name_H-M   'P 1'
#
loop_
_entity.id
_entity.type
_entity.pdbx_description
1 polymer ?
#
loop_
_entity_poly.entity_id
_entity_poly.type
_entity_poly.pdbx_seq_one_letter_code
_entity_poly.pdbx_strand_id
1 'polypeptide(L)'
;MRNYKHITLLLFIISSTVFGQSPDWSVNENKFQYTMSFEGFLNADGKTLTSANDKVAAFVNGECRGSASVLYVATEKKYVVYLTVFSNTDGEIINFKIYDSANNTVKEVAKTKVFENNKHFGDLFQSYSFASPALRNDAEIVDFSFKDLKTATKIVDGSQITLYVAKGANVSALNAVFELSAGAGLFIGTTNKISGSNTIDFNNPVQFQVLSEDQSVLKQWTVTVRLGSAIFYKKDAVCYAGGVVKVLYDENDTLATLTRGGVKITAQTIQNGETVFNNLEAGKYNVSIGGINKEIVINQKQ
;
A
#
# COMPACT_ATOMS: atom_id res chain seq x y z
N MET A 1 39.74 -20.43 78.55
CA MET A 1 39.94 -19.82 77.22
C MET A 1 39.41 -20.78 76.17
N ARG A 2 38.24 -20.50 75.58
CA ARG A 2 37.56 -21.40 74.62
C ARG A 2 37.44 -20.64 73.30
N ASN A 3 38.27 -21.01 72.33
CA ASN A 3 38.33 -20.35 71.02
C ASN A 3 37.29 -20.97 70.09
N TYR A 4 36.31 -20.17 69.66
CA TYR A 4 35.35 -20.57 68.64
C TYR A 4 35.91 -20.20 67.26
N LYS A 5 36.04 -21.21 66.39
CA LYS A 5 36.37 -21.00 64.97
C LYS A 5 35.06 -20.79 64.21
N HIS A 6 34.83 -19.58 63.70
CA HIS A 6 33.74 -19.33 62.78
C HIS A 6 34.17 -19.76 61.37
N ILE A 7 33.48 -20.76 60.80
CA ILE A 7 33.57 -21.11 59.39
C ILE A 7 32.47 -20.32 58.67
N THR A 8 32.88 -19.41 57.81
CA THR A 8 31.97 -18.68 56.92
C THR A 8 31.90 -19.45 55.60
N LEU A 9 30.75 -20.06 55.32
CA LEU A 9 30.49 -20.76 54.07
C LEU A 9 30.10 -19.73 53.00
N LEU A 10 31.00 -19.47 52.04
CA LEU A 10 30.77 -18.60 50.90
C LEU A 10 30.00 -19.37 49.82
N LEU A 11 28.71 -19.07 49.64
CA LEU A 11 27.87 -19.68 48.61
C LEU A 11 28.10 -18.96 47.27
N PHE A 12 28.86 -19.58 46.36
CA PHE A 12 29.12 -19.05 45.02
C PHE A 12 27.92 -19.39 44.11
N ILE A 13 27.03 -18.42 43.88
CA ILE A 13 25.93 -18.56 42.93
C ILE A 13 26.52 -18.40 41.52
N ILE A 14 26.82 -19.51 40.86
CA ILE A 14 27.21 -19.54 39.46
C ILE A 14 25.94 -19.29 38.64
N SER A 15 25.74 -18.05 38.18
CA SER A 15 24.70 -17.72 37.22
C SER A 15 25.11 -18.26 35.85
N SER A 16 24.73 -19.50 35.53
CA SER A 16 24.83 -20.02 34.17
C SER A 16 23.81 -19.32 33.28
N THR A 17 24.25 -18.33 32.52
CA THR A 17 23.48 -17.82 31.37
C THR A 17 23.40 -18.94 30.34
N VAL A 18 22.27 -19.63 30.30
CA VAL A 18 21.97 -20.57 29.22
C VAL A 18 21.66 -19.73 27.99
N PHE A 19 22.65 -19.51 27.13
CA PHE A 19 22.40 -19.02 25.79
C PHE A 19 21.64 -20.13 25.05
N GLY A 20 20.49 -19.80 24.46
CA GLY A 20 19.81 -20.72 23.54
C GLY A 20 20.79 -21.24 22.48
N GLN A 21 20.70 -22.51 22.13
CA GLN A 21 21.45 -23.02 20.99
C GLN A 21 20.65 -22.72 19.72
N SER A 22 21.34 -22.45 18.60
CA SER A 22 20.66 -22.40 17.30
C SER A 22 19.85 -23.68 17.12
N PRO A 23 18.58 -23.60 16.70
CA PRO A 23 17.74 -24.77 16.57
C PRO A 23 18.32 -25.80 15.60
N ASP A 24 18.33 -27.06 16.03
CA ASP A 24 18.73 -28.21 15.20
C ASP A 24 17.55 -28.69 14.36
N TRP A 25 17.02 -27.79 13.53
CA TRP A 25 15.97 -28.13 12.58
C TRP A 25 16.59 -28.86 11.40
N SER A 26 16.21 -30.13 11.23
CA SER A 26 16.63 -30.98 10.13
C SER A 26 15.46 -31.80 9.61
N VAL A 27 15.51 -32.15 8.33
CA VAL A 27 14.50 -32.98 7.66
C VAL A 27 15.20 -34.16 6.99
N ASN A 28 14.65 -35.36 7.14
CA ASN A 28 15.08 -36.53 6.36
C ASN A 28 14.21 -36.64 5.11
N GLU A 29 14.67 -36.02 4.04
CA GLU A 29 13.93 -35.88 2.77
C GLU A 29 13.53 -37.22 2.16
N ASN A 30 14.32 -38.28 2.38
CA ASN A 30 14.06 -39.63 1.84
C ASN A 30 12.79 -40.29 2.41
N LYS A 31 12.17 -39.71 3.45
CA LYS A 31 10.90 -40.19 4.02
C LYS A 31 9.68 -39.64 3.28
N PHE A 32 9.87 -38.74 2.32
CA PHE A 32 8.78 -37.99 1.69
C PHE A 32 8.82 -38.09 0.18
N GLN A 33 7.63 -38.20 -0.43
CA GLN A 33 7.49 -38.27 -1.89
C GLN A 33 6.99 -36.96 -2.52
N TYR A 34 6.44 -36.03 -1.72
CA TYR A 34 5.86 -34.78 -2.20
C TYR A 34 6.60 -33.58 -1.64
N THR A 35 6.63 -32.51 -2.43
CA THR A 35 7.23 -31.24 -2.03
C THR A 35 6.30 -30.07 -2.33
N MET A 36 6.49 -29.01 -1.58
CA MET A 36 5.97 -27.67 -1.85
C MET A 36 7.12 -26.69 -1.57
N SER A 37 7.13 -25.56 -2.24
CA SER A 37 8.22 -24.59 -2.12
C SER A 37 7.72 -23.17 -1.82
N PHE A 38 8.57 -22.40 -1.15
CA PHE A 38 8.32 -21.00 -0.82
C PHE A 38 9.55 -20.17 -1.19
N GLU A 39 9.31 -19.03 -1.80
CA GLU A 39 10.22 -17.88 -1.82
C GLU A 39 9.67 -16.82 -0.87
N GLY A 40 10.35 -16.62 0.26
CA GLY A 40 9.81 -15.81 1.35
C GLY A 40 10.82 -14.86 1.97
N PHE A 41 10.35 -14.04 2.91
CA PHE A 41 11.20 -13.23 3.77
C PHE A 41 10.84 -13.46 5.24
N LEU A 42 11.79 -13.20 6.12
CA LEU A 42 11.62 -13.39 7.56
C LEU A 42 11.49 -12.03 8.24
N ASN A 43 10.53 -11.88 9.15
CA ASN A 43 10.37 -10.70 9.98
C ASN A 43 10.09 -11.09 11.43
N ALA A 44 10.85 -10.51 12.36
CA ALA A 44 10.65 -10.65 13.78
C ALA A 44 10.50 -9.27 14.42
N ASP A 45 9.41 -9.06 15.17
CA ASP A 45 9.14 -7.83 15.91
C ASP A 45 9.20 -6.56 15.03
N GLY A 46 8.71 -6.64 13.79
CA GLY A 46 8.69 -5.54 12.84
C GLY A 46 10.03 -5.33 12.10
N LYS A 47 11.06 -6.11 12.39
CA LYS A 47 12.37 -6.04 11.74
C LYS A 47 12.58 -7.23 10.79
N THR A 48 12.95 -6.92 9.54
CA THR A 48 13.41 -7.95 8.60
C THR A 48 14.70 -8.58 9.09
N LEU A 49 14.72 -9.91 9.13
CA LEU A 49 15.90 -10.69 9.49
C LEU A 49 16.82 -10.82 8.26
N THR A 50 18.10 -10.54 8.46
CA THR A 50 19.08 -10.37 7.36
C THR A 50 20.38 -11.15 7.56
N SER A 51 20.54 -11.84 8.69
CA SER A 51 21.73 -12.64 9.00
C SER A 51 21.62 -13.99 8.31
N ALA A 52 22.72 -14.49 7.76
CA ALA A 52 22.79 -15.86 7.21
C ALA A 52 22.53 -16.96 8.27
N ASN A 53 22.57 -16.59 9.56
CA ASN A 53 22.23 -17.47 10.68
C ASN A 53 20.74 -17.44 11.05
N ASP A 54 19.95 -16.52 10.48
CA ASP A 54 18.50 -16.49 10.66
C ASP A 54 17.87 -17.60 9.81
N LYS A 55 16.84 -18.26 10.35
CA LYS A 55 16.24 -19.45 9.73
C LYS A 55 14.73 -19.45 9.82
N VAL A 56 14.10 -20.19 8.91
CA VAL A 56 12.71 -20.64 9.02
C VAL A 56 12.66 -22.16 8.99
N ALA A 57 11.72 -22.76 9.70
CA ALA A 57 11.38 -24.17 9.57
C ALA A 57 9.86 -24.37 9.50
N ALA A 58 9.47 -25.38 8.73
CA ALA A 58 8.10 -25.86 8.57
C ALA A 58 7.87 -27.11 9.43
N PHE A 59 6.69 -27.24 10.01
CA PHE A 59 6.33 -28.36 10.88
C PHE A 59 4.94 -28.89 10.57
N VAL A 60 4.80 -30.21 10.58
CA VAL A 60 3.51 -30.91 10.58
C VAL A 60 3.47 -31.78 11.83
N ASN A 61 2.48 -31.56 12.71
CA ASN A 61 2.34 -32.27 13.98
C ASN A 61 3.62 -32.28 14.85
N GLY A 62 4.41 -31.21 14.78
CA GLY A 62 5.67 -31.07 15.54
C GLY A 62 6.90 -31.69 14.88
N GLU A 63 6.76 -32.44 13.79
CA GLU A 63 7.89 -32.96 13.01
C GLU A 63 8.35 -31.90 12.01
N CYS A 64 9.66 -31.61 11.99
CA CYS A 64 10.26 -30.70 11.02
C CYS A 64 10.11 -31.29 9.61
N ARG A 65 9.49 -30.52 8.72
CA ARG A 65 9.21 -30.86 7.32
C ARG A 65 10.05 -30.06 6.33
N GLY A 66 10.95 -29.20 6.80
CA GLY A 66 11.77 -28.36 5.95
C GLY A 66 12.37 -27.22 6.74
N SER A 67 13.55 -26.76 6.33
CA SER A 67 14.23 -25.62 6.94
C SER A 67 15.07 -24.88 5.92
N ALA A 68 15.17 -23.56 6.05
CA ALA A 68 16.00 -22.72 5.18
C ALA A 68 16.62 -21.56 5.96
N SER A 69 17.82 -21.16 5.57
CA SER A 69 18.49 -19.96 6.09
C SER A 69 18.29 -18.76 5.15
N VAL A 70 18.40 -17.55 5.69
CA VAL A 70 18.33 -16.32 4.91
C VAL A 70 19.51 -16.23 3.92
N LEU A 71 19.20 -15.82 2.69
CA LEU A 71 20.12 -15.55 1.60
C LEU A 71 19.89 -14.13 1.06
N TYR A 72 20.98 -13.43 0.72
CA TYR A 72 20.89 -12.15 0.03
C TYR A 72 20.92 -12.32 -1.49
N VAL A 73 19.87 -11.82 -2.16
CA VAL A 73 19.76 -11.79 -3.63
C VAL A 73 20.17 -10.39 -4.11
N ALA A 74 21.35 -10.30 -4.71
CA ALA A 74 21.97 -9.02 -5.07
C ALA A 74 21.24 -8.25 -6.19
N THR A 75 20.62 -8.97 -7.14
CA THR A 75 19.85 -8.37 -8.26
C THR A 75 18.67 -7.55 -7.76
N GLU A 76 17.98 -8.05 -6.73
CA GLU A 76 16.80 -7.40 -6.12
C GLU A 76 17.13 -6.65 -4.82
N LYS A 77 18.39 -6.70 -4.37
CA LYS A 77 18.85 -6.16 -3.08
C LYS A 77 17.95 -6.62 -1.92
N LYS A 78 17.55 -7.89 -1.93
CA LYS A 78 16.53 -8.46 -1.04
C LYS A 78 17.09 -9.65 -0.27
N TYR A 79 16.73 -9.75 1.01
CA TYR A 79 16.99 -10.93 1.83
C TYR A 79 15.78 -11.87 1.74
N VAL A 80 16.00 -13.09 1.30
CA VAL A 80 14.95 -14.10 1.06
C VAL A 80 15.33 -15.45 1.65
N VAL A 81 14.36 -16.34 1.74
CA VAL A 81 14.53 -17.76 2.03
C VAL A 81 13.92 -18.58 0.91
N TYR A 82 14.61 -19.65 0.51
CA TYR A 82 14.10 -20.68 -0.39
C TYR A 82 13.80 -21.92 0.43
N LEU A 83 12.55 -22.05 0.87
CA LEU A 83 12.12 -23.14 1.74
C LEU A 83 11.42 -24.23 0.92
N THR A 84 11.96 -25.44 0.95
CA THR A 84 11.27 -26.65 0.50
C THR A 84 10.66 -27.35 1.70
N VAL A 85 9.38 -27.69 1.58
CA VAL A 85 8.62 -28.41 2.60
C VAL A 85 8.19 -29.76 2.02
N PHE A 86 8.40 -30.82 2.80
CA PHE A 86 8.20 -32.21 2.39
C PHE A 86 6.96 -32.81 3.06
N SER A 87 6.21 -33.65 2.33
CA SER A 87 5.11 -34.44 2.88
C SER A 87 4.87 -35.73 2.09
N ASN A 88 4.02 -36.60 2.62
CA ASN A 88 3.41 -37.75 1.94
C ASN A 88 1.90 -37.58 1.74
N THR A 89 1.31 -36.50 2.23
CA THR A 89 -0.15 -36.32 2.31
C THR A 89 -0.51 -34.89 1.93
N ASP A 90 -1.38 -34.77 0.93
CA ASP A 90 -1.98 -33.50 0.53
C ASP A 90 -3.01 -33.05 1.57
N GLY A 91 -3.13 -31.74 1.80
CA GLY A 91 -4.11 -31.21 2.74
C GLY A 91 -3.64 -31.10 4.20
N GLU A 92 -2.45 -31.57 4.55
CA GLU A 92 -1.92 -31.41 5.91
C GLU A 92 -1.61 -29.94 6.24
N ILE A 93 -1.80 -29.52 7.50
CA ILE A 93 -1.53 -28.15 7.93
C ILE A 93 -0.06 -28.01 8.34
N ILE A 94 0.63 -27.08 7.69
CA ILE A 94 1.99 -26.66 8.02
C ILE A 94 1.96 -25.45 8.95
N ASN A 95 2.74 -25.55 10.01
CA ASN A 95 3.08 -24.46 10.93
C ASN A 95 4.52 -24.03 10.68
N PHE A 96 4.84 -22.77 10.93
CA PHE A 96 6.20 -22.26 10.72
C PHE A 96 6.78 -21.66 11.98
N LYS A 97 8.10 -21.79 12.14
CA LYS A 97 8.88 -21.09 13.15
C LYS A 97 10.02 -20.35 12.49
N ILE A 98 10.34 -19.17 13.02
CA ILE A 98 11.54 -18.42 12.62
C ILE A 98 12.52 -18.37 13.79
N TYR A 99 13.81 -18.43 13.47
CA TYR A 99 14.90 -18.24 14.40
C TYR A 99 15.58 -16.91 14.10
N ASP A 100 15.53 -16.00 15.08
CA ASP A 100 16.26 -14.74 15.09
C ASP A 100 17.61 -14.99 15.79
N SER A 101 18.67 -14.99 14.99
CA SER A 101 20.03 -15.27 15.46
C SER A 101 20.64 -14.14 16.28
N ALA A 102 20.18 -12.90 16.11
CA ALA A 102 20.70 -11.76 16.85
C ALA A 102 20.20 -11.77 18.30
N ASN A 103 18.93 -12.15 18.49
CA ASN A 103 18.32 -12.27 19.82
C ASN A 103 18.37 -13.70 20.37
N ASN A 104 18.77 -14.67 19.55
CA ASN A 104 18.82 -16.09 19.90
C ASN A 104 17.46 -16.62 20.40
N THR A 105 16.42 -16.30 19.62
CA THR A 105 15.03 -16.67 19.97
C THR A 105 14.34 -17.36 18.81
N VAL A 106 13.48 -18.32 19.14
CA VAL A 106 12.54 -18.94 18.20
C VAL A 106 11.18 -18.28 18.39
N LYS A 107 10.53 -17.91 17.27
CA LYS A 107 9.18 -17.36 17.25
C LYS A 107 8.28 -18.21 16.38
N GLU A 108 7.07 -18.47 16.86
CA GLU A 108 6.01 -19.11 16.08
C GLU A 108 5.43 -18.10 15.09
N VAL A 109 5.23 -18.51 13.84
CA VAL A 109 4.52 -17.73 12.83
C VAL A 109 3.06 -18.15 12.86
N ALA A 110 2.17 -17.21 13.16
CA ALA A 110 0.73 -17.49 13.28
C ALA A 110 0.09 -17.94 11.94
N LYS A 111 0.65 -17.49 10.82
CA LYS A 111 0.18 -17.86 9.47
C LYS A 111 0.52 -19.31 9.18
N THR A 112 -0.49 -20.13 8.96
CA THR A 112 -0.34 -21.53 8.53
C THR A 112 -0.54 -21.68 7.03
N LYS A 113 -0.19 -22.86 6.50
CA LYS A 113 -0.46 -23.21 5.10
C LYS A 113 -0.97 -24.65 4.99
N VAL A 114 -1.85 -24.91 4.03
CA VAL A 114 -2.24 -26.26 3.68
C VAL A 114 -1.21 -26.81 2.69
N PHE A 115 -0.75 -28.04 2.89
CA PHE A 115 0.17 -28.71 1.98
C PHE A 115 -0.56 -28.95 0.66
N GLU A 116 0.03 -28.47 -0.44
CA GLU A 116 -0.43 -28.72 -1.80
C GLU A 116 0.76 -29.27 -2.60
N ASN A 117 0.66 -30.51 -3.08
CA ASN A 117 1.75 -31.16 -3.82
C ASN A 117 2.20 -30.34 -5.04
N ASN A 118 3.51 -30.16 -5.20
CA ASN A 118 4.18 -29.38 -6.25
C ASN A 118 3.82 -27.89 -6.28
N LYS A 119 3.18 -27.36 -5.22
CA LYS A 119 2.81 -25.94 -5.17
C LYS A 119 4.01 -25.06 -4.82
N HIS A 120 4.05 -23.89 -5.43
CA HIS A 120 5.02 -22.83 -5.14
C HIS A 120 4.31 -21.58 -4.61
N PHE A 121 4.89 -20.93 -3.61
CA PHE A 121 4.37 -19.71 -2.99
C PHE A 121 5.42 -18.59 -2.91
N GLY A 122 4.98 -17.40 -3.32
CA GLY A 122 5.80 -16.21 -3.33
C GLY A 122 6.72 -16.14 -4.54
N ASP A 123 7.30 -14.97 -4.73
CA ASP A 123 8.35 -14.71 -5.71
C ASP A 123 9.24 -13.56 -5.19
N LEU A 124 10.25 -13.14 -5.96
CA LEU A 124 11.13 -12.03 -5.58
C LEU A 124 10.41 -10.69 -5.36
N PHE A 125 9.28 -10.45 -6.01
CA PHE A 125 8.48 -9.23 -5.85
C PHE A 125 7.44 -9.38 -4.72
N GLN A 126 6.63 -10.43 -4.76
CA GLN A 126 5.61 -10.80 -3.76
C GLN A 126 6.09 -11.98 -2.93
N SER A 127 7.08 -11.78 -2.06
CA SER A 127 7.62 -12.89 -1.27
C SER A 127 6.68 -13.33 -0.16
N TYR A 128 6.64 -14.63 0.14
CA TYR A 128 5.84 -15.15 1.23
C TYR A 128 6.33 -14.61 2.59
N SER A 129 5.43 -13.98 3.35
CA SER A 129 5.76 -13.45 4.68
C SER A 129 5.77 -14.53 5.76
N PHE A 130 6.97 -14.81 6.29
CA PHE A 130 7.16 -15.55 7.54
C PHE A 130 7.44 -14.54 8.66
N ALA A 131 6.36 -13.99 9.22
CA ALA A 131 6.44 -12.90 10.18
C ALA A 131 5.83 -13.24 11.54
N SER A 132 6.49 -12.82 12.60
CA SER A 132 5.97 -12.84 13.97
C SER A 132 6.27 -11.50 14.67
N PRO A 133 5.25 -10.67 14.97
CA PRO A 133 3.83 -10.85 14.65
C PRO A 133 3.53 -10.80 13.15
N ALA A 134 2.31 -11.19 12.75
CA ALA A 134 1.87 -11.09 11.36
C ALA A 134 1.86 -9.62 10.88
N LEU A 135 2.33 -9.40 9.65
CA LEU A 135 2.34 -8.08 9.01
C LEU A 135 0.99 -7.78 8.36
N ARG A 136 0.76 -6.50 8.03
CA ARG A 136 -0.51 -6.03 7.46
C ARG A 136 -0.64 -6.43 5.99
N ASN A 137 -1.86 -6.73 5.57
CA ASN A 137 -2.19 -7.07 4.18
C ASN A 137 -2.99 -5.96 3.46
N ASP A 138 -3.18 -4.80 4.09
CA ASP A 138 -3.83 -3.65 3.45
C ASP A 138 -2.91 -3.05 2.36
N ALA A 139 -3.50 -2.76 1.20
CA ALA A 139 -2.79 -2.29 0.00
C ALA A 139 -3.53 -1.13 -0.68
N GLU A 140 -3.78 -0.05 0.07
CA GLU A 140 -4.51 1.12 -0.40
C GLU A 140 -3.62 2.36 -0.52
N ILE A 141 -3.97 3.25 -1.46
CA ILE A 141 -3.52 4.65 -1.46
C ILE A 141 -4.50 5.43 -0.57
N VAL A 142 -4.01 5.92 0.57
CA VAL A 142 -4.79 6.73 1.53
C VAL A 142 -4.87 8.18 1.06
N ASP A 143 -3.75 8.71 0.58
CA ASP A 143 -3.70 10.05 0.00
C ASP A 143 -2.74 10.12 -1.19
N PHE A 144 -3.00 11.04 -2.11
CA PHE A 144 -2.16 11.30 -3.28
C PHE A 144 -2.26 12.77 -3.68
N SER A 145 -1.11 13.39 -3.90
CA SER A 145 -0.95 14.78 -4.31
C SER A 145 0.40 14.99 -5.00
N PHE A 146 0.75 16.24 -5.29
CA PHE A 146 2.02 16.60 -5.90
C PHE A 146 2.74 17.65 -5.05
N LYS A 147 4.07 17.51 -4.95
CA LYS A 147 4.91 18.54 -4.35
C LYS A 147 4.95 19.76 -5.26
N ASP A 148 4.79 20.95 -4.67
CA ASP A 148 4.88 22.25 -5.34
C ASP A 148 3.89 22.48 -6.51
N LEU A 149 2.90 21.60 -6.67
CA LEU A 149 1.85 21.73 -7.68
C LEU A 149 0.47 21.65 -7.02
N LYS A 150 -0.28 22.76 -7.10
CA LYS A 150 -1.65 22.81 -6.58
C LYS A 150 -2.61 22.06 -7.49
N THR A 151 -3.38 21.16 -6.90
CA THR A 151 -4.50 20.50 -7.56
C THR A 151 -5.76 21.28 -7.25
N ALA A 152 -6.54 21.61 -8.29
CA ALA A 152 -7.83 22.26 -8.11
C ALA A 152 -8.80 21.30 -7.42
N THR A 153 -8.75 20.01 -7.80
CA THR A 153 -9.57 18.94 -7.22
C THR A 153 -8.93 17.59 -7.46
N LYS A 154 -9.23 16.66 -6.55
CA LYS A 154 -8.89 15.24 -6.62
C LYS A 154 -10.19 14.44 -6.52
N ILE A 155 -10.41 13.55 -7.47
CA ILE A 155 -11.51 12.60 -7.45
C ILE A 155 -10.91 11.21 -7.26
N VAL A 156 -11.43 10.46 -6.30
CA VAL A 156 -11.07 9.06 -6.07
C VAL A 156 -12.32 8.23 -6.31
N ASP A 157 -12.24 7.28 -7.23
CA ASP A 157 -13.30 6.34 -7.57
C ASP A 157 -12.73 4.93 -7.67
N GLY A 158 -12.96 4.12 -6.64
CA GLY A 158 -12.29 2.83 -6.48
C GLY A 158 -10.76 3.00 -6.51
N SER A 159 -10.10 2.27 -7.41
CA SER A 159 -8.64 2.34 -7.61
C SER A 159 -8.21 3.39 -8.65
N GLN A 160 -9.06 4.37 -8.96
CA GLN A 160 -8.75 5.44 -9.90
C GLN A 160 -8.67 6.78 -9.17
N ILE A 161 -7.57 7.51 -9.39
CA ILE A 161 -7.37 8.86 -8.88
C ILE A 161 -7.27 9.80 -10.07
N THR A 162 -8.17 10.77 -10.18
CA THR A 162 -8.08 11.85 -11.16
C THR A 162 -7.77 13.17 -10.47
N LEU A 163 -6.67 13.79 -10.86
CA LEU A 163 -6.19 15.07 -10.32
C LEU A 163 -6.34 16.14 -11.39
N TYR A 164 -7.13 17.17 -11.09
CA TYR A 164 -7.30 18.33 -11.95
C TYR A 164 -6.29 19.40 -11.57
N VAL A 165 -5.51 19.83 -12.55
CA VAL A 165 -4.44 20.81 -12.40
C VAL A 165 -4.69 21.96 -13.38
N ALA A 166 -4.25 23.16 -13.02
CA ALA A 166 -4.39 24.34 -13.88
C ALA A 166 -3.73 24.12 -15.25
N LYS A 167 -4.35 24.67 -16.29
CA LYS A 167 -3.82 24.65 -17.66
C LYS A 167 -2.39 25.21 -17.69
N GLY A 168 -1.52 24.56 -18.47
CA GLY A 168 -0.13 24.98 -18.68
C GLY A 168 0.85 24.49 -17.61
N ALA A 169 0.38 23.80 -16.58
CA ALA A 169 1.28 23.08 -15.67
C ALA A 169 2.10 22.03 -16.44
N ASN A 170 3.39 21.96 -16.15
CA ASN A 170 4.24 20.90 -16.70
C ASN A 170 3.98 19.60 -15.92
N VAL A 171 3.45 18.58 -16.60
CA VAL A 171 3.12 17.27 -16.02
C VAL A 171 4.08 16.15 -16.44
N SER A 172 5.15 16.45 -17.18
CA SER A 172 6.08 15.43 -17.68
C SER A 172 7.08 14.93 -16.62
N ALA A 173 7.19 15.62 -15.49
CA ALA A 173 8.16 15.33 -14.44
C ALA A 173 7.68 15.81 -13.08
N LEU A 174 6.58 15.23 -12.58
CA LEU A 174 6.01 15.58 -11.28
C LEU A 174 6.60 14.74 -10.15
N ASN A 175 6.72 15.38 -8.99
CA ASN A 175 7.06 14.71 -7.74
C ASN A 175 5.77 14.39 -6.96
N ALA A 176 5.37 13.12 -6.96
CA ALA A 176 4.19 12.65 -6.27
C ALA A 176 4.43 12.56 -4.75
N VAL A 177 3.47 13.04 -3.98
CA VAL A 177 3.41 12.89 -2.52
C VAL A 177 2.19 12.04 -2.20
N PHE A 178 2.40 10.92 -1.55
CA PHE A 178 1.36 9.95 -1.25
C PHE A 178 1.50 9.39 0.18
N GLU A 179 0.36 8.96 0.70
CA GLU A 179 0.21 8.20 1.93
C GLU A 179 -0.42 6.85 1.55
N LEU A 180 0.10 5.76 2.10
CA LEU A 180 -0.35 4.39 1.82
C LEU A 180 -0.89 3.76 3.09
N SER A 181 -1.53 2.60 2.94
CA SER A 181 -1.71 1.67 4.06
C SER A 181 -0.39 1.44 4.80
N ALA A 182 -0.45 1.34 6.13
CA ALA A 182 0.77 1.24 6.93
C ALA A 182 1.62 0.04 6.52
N GLY A 183 2.92 0.28 6.26
CA GLY A 183 3.87 -0.73 5.82
C GLY A 183 3.81 -1.09 4.33
N ALA A 184 2.82 -0.59 3.58
CA ALA A 184 2.72 -0.83 2.14
C ALA A 184 3.77 -0.02 1.33
N GLY A 185 4.08 -0.49 0.13
CA GLY A 185 4.96 0.19 -0.83
C GLY A 185 4.24 0.51 -2.14
N LEU A 186 4.65 1.58 -2.83
CA LEU A 186 4.09 2.00 -4.12
C LEU A 186 5.11 1.78 -5.24
N PHE A 187 4.69 1.13 -6.31
CA PHE A 187 5.58 0.73 -7.41
C PHE A 187 5.05 1.19 -8.77
N ILE A 188 5.97 1.44 -9.70
CA ILE A 188 5.69 1.44 -11.15
C ILE A 188 6.52 0.30 -11.74
N GLY A 189 5.86 -0.71 -12.30
CA GLY A 189 6.50 -2.01 -12.53
C GLY A 189 6.99 -2.58 -11.19
N THR A 190 8.26 -2.97 -11.12
CA THR A 190 8.92 -3.44 -9.87
C THR A 190 9.72 -2.34 -9.17
N THR A 191 9.72 -1.11 -9.70
CA THR A 191 10.52 -0.01 -9.14
C THR A 191 9.74 0.73 -8.05
N ASN A 192 10.20 0.62 -6.80
CA ASN A 192 9.64 1.33 -5.66
C ASN A 192 9.70 2.86 -5.85
N LYS A 193 8.66 3.56 -5.44
CA LYS A 193 8.56 5.02 -5.44
C LYS A 193 8.59 5.52 -4.00
N ILE A 194 9.34 6.58 -3.78
CA ILE A 194 9.46 7.22 -2.47
C ILE A 194 8.63 8.50 -2.51
N SER A 195 7.68 8.62 -1.59
CA SER A 195 6.82 9.79 -1.46
C SER A 195 7.65 11.06 -1.30
N GLY A 196 7.36 12.09 -2.10
CA GLY A 196 8.09 13.37 -2.07
C GLY A 196 9.53 13.32 -2.64
N SER A 197 10.00 12.16 -3.09
CA SER A 197 11.33 11.97 -3.69
C SER A 197 11.26 11.06 -4.93
N ASN A 198 10.48 11.48 -5.91
CA ASN A 198 10.33 10.80 -7.19
C ASN A 198 10.14 11.80 -8.33
N THR A 199 10.24 11.30 -9.57
CA THR A 199 9.97 12.03 -10.80
C THR A 199 9.18 11.12 -11.72
N ILE A 200 7.95 11.52 -12.07
CA ILE A 200 6.99 10.68 -12.81
C ILE A 200 6.32 11.54 -13.90
N ASP A 201 6.21 10.98 -15.11
CA ASP A 201 5.50 11.59 -16.23
C ASP A 201 4.01 11.23 -16.18
N PHE A 202 3.15 12.26 -16.13
CA PHE A 202 1.69 12.14 -16.13
C PHE A 202 1.03 12.70 -17.40
N ASN A 203 1.77 12.85 -18.51
CA ASN A 203 1.17 13.15 -19.82
C ASN A 203 0.16 12.07 -20.25
N ASN A 204 0.31 10.86 -19.73
CA ASN A 204 -0.63 9.75 -19.88
C ASN A 204 -1.00 9.19 -18.49
N PRO A 205 -2.13 8.45 -18.36
CA PRO A 205 -2.45 7.76 -17.12
C PRO A 205 -1.32 6.84 -16.66
N VAL A 206 -0.96 6.94 -15.38
CA VAL A 206 0.12 6.15 -14.77
C VAL A 206 -0.48 5.00 -13.97
N GLN A 207 -0.04 3.78 -14.29
CA GLN A 207 -0.38 2.59 -13.52
C GLN A 207 0.60 2.39 -12.38
N PHE A 208 0.07 2.42 -11.16
CA PHE A 208 0.78 2.12 -9.93
C PHE A 208 0.34 0.78 -9.36
N GLN A 209 1.22 0.18 -8.58
CA GLN A 209 0.92 -1.02 -7.81
C GLN A 209 1.21 -0.74 -6.34
N VAL A 210 0.22 -0.96 -5.47
CA VAL A 210 0.41 -0.92 -4.02
C VAL A 210 0.60 -2.35 -3.54
N LEU A 211 1.76 -2.64 -2.97
CA LEU A 211 2.08 -3.93 -2.36
C LEU A 211 1.93 -3.82 -0.84
N SER A 212 1.16 -4.72 -0.23
CA SER A 212 0.98 -4.76 1.22
C SER A 212 2.29 -5.03 1.97
N GLU A 213 2.31 -4.71 3.26
CA GLU A 213 3.48 -4.94 4.14
C GLU A 213 3.89 -6.43 4.16
N ASP A 214 2.91 -7.34 4.21
CA ASP A 214 3.12 -8.79 4.16
C ASP A 214 3.35 -9.34 2.75
N GLN A 215 3.33 -8.47 1.73
CA GLN A 215 3.53 -8.76 0.31
C GLN A 215 2.52 -9.76 -0.30
N SER A 216 1.40 -10.02 0.38
CA SER A 216 0.38 -10.97 -0.10
C SER A 216 -0.70 -10.32 -0.98
N VAL A 217 -0.84 -9.01 -0.93
CA VAL A 217 -1.83 -8.26 -1.71
C VAL A 217 -1.11 -7.21 -2.58
N LEU A 218 -1.34 -7.30 -3.89
CA LEU A 218 -0.88 -6.33 -4.87
C LEU A 218 -2.09 -5.70 -5.57
N LYS A 219 -2.36 -4.44 -5.25
CA LYS A 219 -3.51 -3.70 -5.80
C LYS A 219 -3.06 -2.73 -6.88
N GLN A 220 -3.67 -2.82 -8.07
CA GLN A 220 -3.44 -1.90 -9.17
C GLN A 220 -4.23 -0.61 -8.98
N TRP A 221 -3.58 0.53 -9.25
CA TRP A 221 -4.15 1.87 -9.20
C TRP A 221 -3.83 2.63 -10.48
N THR A 222 -4.77 3.44 -10.96
CA THR A 222 -4.53 4.35 -12.09
C THR A 222 -4.64 5.79 -11.61
N VAL A 223 -3.56 6.56 -11.79
CA VAL A 223 -3.56 8.00 -11.52
C VAL A 223 -3.53 8.75 -12.83
N THR A 224 -4.51 9.63 -13.03
CA THR A 224 -4.64 10.47 -14.22
C THR A 224 -4.57 11.93 -13.82
N VAL A 225 -3.76 12.72 -14.55
CA VAL A 225 -3.74 14.18 -14.41
C VAL A 225 -4.50 14.78 -15.60
N ARG A 226 -5.47 15.65 -15.30
CA ARG A 226 -6.20 16.43 -16.31
C ARG A 226 -5.87 17.89 -16.17
N LEU A 227 -5.63 18.55 -17.29
CA LEU A 227 -5.29 19.97 -17.34
C LEU A 227 -6.51 20.77 -17.77
N GLY A 228 -6.93 21.72 -16.94
CA GLY A 228 -8.08 22.53 -17.28
C GLY A 228 -8.15 23.83 -16.51
N SER A 229 -8.73 24.83 -17.13
CA SER A 229 -9.10 26.09 -16.51
C SER A 229 -10.59 26.35 -16.74
N ALA A 230 -11.29 26.72 -15.68
CA ALA A 230 -12.69 27.13 -15.77
C ALA A 230 -12.82 28.63 -15.54
N ILE A 231 -13.58 29.31 -16.41
CA ILE A 231 -13.99 30.70 -16.22
C ILE A 231 -15.51 30.74 -16.11
N PHE A 232 -16.01 31.44 -15.10
CA PHE A 232 -17.43 31.54 -14.80
C PHE A 232 -17.91 32.97 -15.00
N TYR A 233 -18.92 33.14 -15.84
CA TYR A 233 -19.64 34.40 -16.01
C TYR A 233 -21.05 34.25 -15.46
N LYS A 234 -21.60 35.32 -14.89
CA LYS A 234 -22.97 35.36 -14.42
C LYS A 234 -23.71 36.58 -14.96
N LYS A 235 -25.00 36.42 -15.18
CA LYS A 235 -25.98 37.49 -15.36
C LYS A 235 -27.09 37.30 -14.33
N ASP A 236 -27.37 38.36 -13.56
CA ASP A 236 -28.44 38.35 -12.56
C ASP A 236 -29.82 38.28 -13.23
N ALA A 237 -30.81 37.75 -12.49
CA ALA A 237 -32.20 37.68 -12.94
C ALA A 237 -32.85 39.07 -12.91
N VAL A 238 -33.83 39.29 -13.78
CA VAL A 238 -34.68 40.49 -13.82
C VAL A 238 -36.16 40.09 -13.80
N CYS A 239 -37.08 41.06 -13.72
CA CYS A 239 -38.51 40.78 -13.52
C CYS A 239 -39.17 39.91 -14.61
N TYR A 240 -38.65 39.92 -15.84
CA TYR A 240 -39.17 39.15 -16.97
C TYR A 240 -38.20 38.11 -17.55
N ALA A 241 -37.01 37.93 -16.96
CA ALA A 241 -36.02 36.96 -17.44
C ALA A 241 -35.18 36.38 -16.30
N GLY A 242 -35.01 35.06 -16.29
CA GLY A 242 -34.15 34.39 -15.32
C GLY A 242 -32.67 34.72 -15.51
N GLY A 243 -31.89 34.50 -14.46
CA GLY A 243 -30.45 34.65 -14.48
C GLY A 243 -29.76 33.60 -15.36
N VAL A 244 -28.49 33.85 -15.66
CA VAL A 244 -27.68 33.01 -16.53
C VAL A 244 -26.32 32.77 -15.90
N VAL A 245 -25.82 31.55 -16.02
CA VAL A 245 -24.43 31.21 -15.72
C VAL A 245 -23.80 30.62 -16.97
N LYS A 246 -22.70 31.22 -17.44
CA LYS A 246 -21.89 30.69 -18.54
C LYS A 246 -20.57 30.17 -17.98
N VAL A 247 -20.19 28.98 -18.41
CA VAL A 247 -18.95 28.31 -18.05
C VAL A 247 -18.10 28.18 -19.30
N LEU A 248 -16.86 28.65 -19.24
CA LEU A 248 -15.83 28.29 -20.23
C LEU A 248 -14.94 27.21 -19.62
N TYR A 249 -14.60 26.20 -20.41
CA TYR A 249 -13.69 25.13 -19.99
C TYR A 249 -12.92 24.58 -21.19
N ASP A 250 -11.65 24.23 -20.99
CA ASP A 250 -10.74 23.87 -22.09
C ASP A 250 -11.03 22.49 -22.71
N GLU A 251 -11.56 21.52 -21.95
CA GLU A 251 -11.87 20.18 -22.44
C GLU A 251 -13.36 20.08 -22.83
N ASN A 252 -13.62 19.92 -24.14
CA ASN A 252 -14.95 19.54 -24.64
C ASN A 252 -15.40 18.19 -24.06
N ASP A 253 -16.70 17.95 -24.13
CA ASP A 253 -17.37 16.75 -23.63
C ASP A 253 -17.28 16.53 -22.11
N THR A 254 -16.72 17.50 -21.38
CA THR A 254 -16.71 17.52 -19.91
C THR A 254 -18.06 17.99 -19.38
N LEU A 255 -18.62 17.25 -18.40
CA LEU A 255 -19.93 17.58 -17.81
C LEU A 255 -19.81 18.68 -16.74
N ALA A 256 -20.40 19.84 -16.99
CA ALA A 256 -20.63 20.87 -15.97
C ALA A 256 -21.95 20.58 -15.25
N THR A 257 -21.94 20.60 -13.91
CA THR A 257 -23.12 20.35 -13.10
C THR A 257 -23.48 21.58 -12.28
N LEU A 258 -24.75 21.94 -12.26
CA LEU A 258 -25.30 23.02 -11.43
C LEU A 258 -26.09 22.41 -10.27
N THR A 259 -25.76 22.80 -9.04
CA THR A 259 -26.44 22.35 -7.82
C THR A 259 -26.96 23.54 -7.01
N ARG A 260 -28.03 23.33 -6.24
CA ARG A 260 -28.58 24.29 -5.26
C ARG A 260 -28.90 23.54 -3.98
N GLY A 261 -28.36 24.00 -2.84
CA GLY A 261 -28.51 23.30 -1.56
C GLY A 261 -27.98 21.86 -1.57
N GLY A 262 -26.95 21.57 -2.38
CA GLY A 262 -26.39 20.22 -2.54
C GLY A 262 -27.15 19.31 -3.52
N VAL A 263 -28.35 19.71 -3.97
CA VAL A 263 -29.14 18.92 -4.93
C VAL A 263 -28.78 19.34 -6.35
N LYS A 264 -28.53 18.36 -7.22
CA LYS A 264 -28.34 18.57 -8.66
C LYS A 264 -29.61 19.13 -9.28
N ILE A 265 -29.51 20.32 -9.87
CA ILE A 265 -30.60 20.96 -10.62
C ILE A 265 -30.54 20.53 -12.08
N THR A 266 -29.35 20.62 -12.68
CA THR A 266 -29.14 20.25 -14.08
C THR A 266 -27.65 20.00 -14.34
N ALA A 267 -27.34 19.45 -15.50
CA ALA A 267 -25.98 19.40 -16.02
C ALA A 267 -25.99 19.73 -17.52
N GLN A 268 -24.88 20.27 -17.99
CA GLN A 268 -24.66 20.58 -19.39
C GLN A 268 -23.24 20.18 -19.76
N THR A 269 -23.06 19.66 -20.96
CA THR A 269 -21.74 19.28 -21.46
C THR A 269 -21.05 20.50 -22.08
N ILE A 270 -19.74 20.61 -21.88
CA ILE A 270 -18.92 21.63 -22.57
C ILE A 270 -18.87 21.27 -24.05
N GLN A 271 -19.30 22.21 -24.90
CA GLN A 271 -19.26 22.10 -26.34
C GLN A 271 -18.62 23.37 -26.90
N ASN A 272 -17.65 23.21 -27.81
CA ASN A 272 -16.85 24.32 -28.34
C ASN A 272 -16.25 25.23 -27.24
N GLY A 273 -15.80 24.64 -26.14
CA GLY A 273 -15.15 25.32 -25.03
C GLY A 273 -16.09 26.02 -24.05
N GLU A 274 -17.41 25.89 -24.20
CA GLU A 274 -18.37 26.54 -23.30
C GLU A 274 -19.65 25.76 -23.03
N THR A 275 -20.37 26.16 -21.98
CA THR A 275 -21.75 25.78 -21.75
C THR A 275 -22.50 26.84 -20.95
N VAL A 276 -23.84 26.82 -21.00
CA VAL A 276 -24.69 27.85 -20.40
C VAL A 276 -25.88 27.24 -19.65
N PHE A 277 -26.06 27.66 -18.40
CA PHE A 277 -27.26 27.41 -17.60
C PHE A 277 -28.14 28.66 -17.65
N ASN A 278 -29.33 28.52 -18.25
CA ASN A 278 -30.28 29.62 -18.44
C ASN A 278 -31.46 29.52 -17.46
N ASN A 279 -32.26 30.59 -17.40
CA ASN A 279 -33.53 30.66 -16.68
C ASN A 279 -33.40 30.33 -15.18
N LEU A 280 -32.33 30.81 -14.55
CA LEU A 280 -32.08 30.58 -13.13
C LEU A 280 -32.82 31.60 -12.27
N GLU A 281 -33.55 31.13 -11.26
CA GLU A 281 -34.12 32.01 -10.24
C GLU A 281 -33.02 32.66 -9.40
N ALA A 282 -33.36 33.76 -8.72
CA ALA A 282 -32.48 34.35 -7.71
C ALA A 282 -32.16 33.33 -6.61
N GLY A 283 -30.88 33.24 -6.24
CA GLY A 283 -30.40 32.25 -5.27
C GLY A 283 -28.91 31.98 -5.39
N LYS A 284 -28.43 31.11 -4.49
CA LYS A 284 -27.05 30.61 -4.48
C LYS A 284 -26.97 29.26 -5.19
N TYR A 285 -26.03 29.13 -6.10
CA TYR A 285 -25.77 27.92 -6.86
C TYR A 285 -24.29 27.53 -6.74
N ASN A 286 -24.00 26.24 -6.85
CA ASN A 286 -22.64 25.73 -7.03
C ASN A 286 -22.52 25.10 -8.42
N VAL A 287 -21.55 25.58 -9.20
CA VAL A 287 -21.17 24.99 -10.49
C VAL A 287 -19.94 24.12 -10.28
N SER A 288 -20.01 22.87 -10.72
CA SER A 288 -18.90 21.91 -10.71
C SER A 288 -18.50 21.54 -12.13
N ILE A 289 -17.22 21.68 -12.50
CA ILE A 289 -16.69 21.30 -13.81
C ILE A 289 -15.20 20.96 -13.69
N GLY A 290 -14.74 19.83 -14.23
CA GLY A 290 -13.32 19.47 -14.16
C GLY A 290 -12.78 19.48 -12.72
N GLY A 291 -13.60 19.00 -11.79
CA GLY A 291 -13.37 19.09 -10.35
C GLY A 291 -13.52 20.50 -9.74
N ILE A 292 -13.33 21.58 -10.49
CA ILE A 292 -13.47 22.96 -10.01
C ILE A 292 -14.90 23.22 -9.55
N ASN A 293 -15.05 23.68 -8.30
CA ASN A 293 -16.32 24.11 -7.73
C ASN A 293 -16.33 25.63 -7.53
N LYS A 294 -17.42 26.28 -7.97
CA LYS A 294 -17.61 27.72 -7.79
C LYS A 294 -19.02 28.04 -7.30
N GLU A 295 -19.12 28.70 -6.15
CA GLU A 295 -20.37 29.31 -5.70
C GLU A 295 -20.65 30.57 -6.54
N ILE A 296 -21.87 30.67 -7.06
CA ILE A 296 -22.38 31.79 -7.84
C ILE A 296 -23.72 32.22 -7.27
N VAL A 297 -23.84 33.51 -6.96
CA VAL A 297 -25.10 34.11 -6.48
C VAL A 297 -25.76 34.86 -7.64
N ILE A 298 -26.97 34.42 -7.99
CA ILE A 298 -27.89 35.12 -8.89
C ILE A 298 -28.77 36.03 -8.05
N ASN A 299 -28.68 37.34 -8.25
CA ASN A 299 -29.54 38.30 -7.58
C ASN A 299 -30.78 38.58 -8.43
N GLN A 300 -31.86 39.03 -7.79
CA GLN A 300 -32.97 39.68 -8.49
C GLN A 300 -32.64 41.17 -8.63
N LYS A 301 -32.49 41.63 -9.88
CA LYS A 301 -32.35 43.06 -10.19
C LYS A 301 -33.68 43.61 -10.69
N GLN A 302 -33.97 44.84 -10.27
CA GLN A 302 -35.11 45.62 -10.73
C GLN A 302 -34.82 46.19 -12.12
#